data_AF-A0A8I2K3Z0-F1
#
_entry.id   AF-A0A8I2K3Z0-F1
#
_cell.length_a   1.000
_cell.length_b   1.000
_cell.length_c   1.000
_cell.angle_alpha   90.00
_cell.angle_beta   90.00
_cell.angle_gamma   90.00
#
_symmetry.space_group_name_H-M   'P 1'
#
loop_
_entity.id
_entity.type
_entity.pdbx_description
1 polymer ?
#
loop_
_entity_poly.entity_id
_entity_poly.type
_entity_poly.pdbx_seq_one_letter_code
_entity_poly.pdbx_strand_id
1 'polypeptide(L)'
;MERKSEEVRFLVDNRFWRFRGLLKNMSYETLKVNAMVKKGDKYYLDTLDLCQARQRGNFIKQAAAELEENEEILKTELGKMLLKLEEFQDEQIKQALEPKKKEVLMSEKEKKQAMELLKAPDLLERILRDFEKCGVVGEQTNKLVGYLAAVSRKLDNPLAILIQSSSAAGKTWLMEAVLSFVPEEEKIKYSAMTGQSLFYMGETNIKHKILAIVEEEGAERTRYALKLLQSEGELSIASTGKDPISGQLTTKEYRVEGPVMIFS
;
A
#
# COMPACT_ATOMS: atom_id res chain seq x y z
N MET A 1 -22.80 -5.34 19.51
CA MET A 1 -22.06 -6.17 18.54
C MET A 1 -20.75 -6.58 19.19
N GLU A 2 -20.52 -7.88 19.36
CA GLU A 2 -19.27 -8.41 19.93
C GLU A 2 -18.45 -9.03 18.79
N ARG A 3 -17.18 -8.62 18.65
CA ARG A 3 -16.26 -9.10 17.61
C ARG A 3 -15.29 -10.12 18.23
N LYS A 4 -15.27 -11.35 17.70
CA LYS A 4 -14.19 -12.33 17.92
C LYS A 4 -13.57 -12.66 16.56
N SER A 5 -12.31 -13.09 16.54
CA SER A 5 -11.43 -13.11 15.36
C SER A 5 -12.00 -13.71 14.07
N GLU A 6 -13.04 -14.54 14.12
CA GLU A 6 -13.67 -15.15 12.93
C GLU A 6 -15.21 -15.03 12.89
N GLU A 7 -15.82 -14.29 13.82
CA GLU A 7 -17.27 -14.20 13.92
C GLU A 7 -17.79 -12.86 14.43
N VAL A 8 -18.92 -12.44 13.87
CA VAL A 8 -19.67 -11.25 14.28
C VAL A 8 -20.96 -11.68 14.94
N ARG A 9 -21.23 -11.13 16.12
CA ARG A 9 -22.38 -11.48 16.95
C ARG A 9 -23.28 -10.28 17.20
N PHE A 10 -24.59 -10.50 17.09
CA PHE A 10 -25.62 -9.53 17.44
C PHE A 10 -26.58 -10.16 18.45
N LEU A 11 -27.01 -9.37 19.43
CA LEU A 11 -28.09 -9.72 20.33
C LEU A 11 -29.20 -8.70 20.09
N VAL A 12 -30.38 -9.18 19.69
CA VAL A 12 -31.57 -8.36 19.46
C VAL A 12 -32.70 -8.99 20.24
N ASP A 13 -33.27 -8.26 21.19
CA ASP A 13 -34.22 -8.79 22.17
C ASP A 13 -33.71 -10.10 22.83
N ASN A 14 -34.40 -11.21 22.62
CA ASN A 14 -34.04 -12.55 23.09
C ASN A 14 -33.44 -13.45 21.99
N ARG A 15 -33.05 -12.86 20.84
CA ARG A 15 -32.48 -13.55 19.69
C ARG A 15 -31.00 -13.24 19.53
N PHE A 16 -30.21 -14.30 19.48
CA PHE A 16 -28.77 -14.24 19.26
C PHE A 16 -28.44 -14.62 17.82
N TRP A 17 -27.80 -13.71 17.11
CA TRP A 17 -27.34 -13.90 15.74
C TRP A 17 -25.83 -14.01 15.68
N ARG A 18 -25.33 -14.93 14.84
CA ARG A 18 -23.91 -15.15 14.61
C ARG A 18 -23.62 -15.31 13.14
N PHE A 19 -22.64 -14.57 12.63
CA PHE A 19 -22.15 -14.67 11.26
C PHE A 19 -20.67 -15.05 11.25
N ARG A 20 -20.31 -16.01 10.41
CA ARG A 20 -18.92 -16.47 10.18
C ARG A 20 -18.59 -16.44 8.69
N GLY A 21 -17.30 -16.40 8.37
CA GLY A 21 -16.80 -16.44 6.99
C GLY A 21 -16.58 -15.06 6.35
N LEU A 22 -16.77 -13.98 7.10
CA LEU A 22 -16.63 -12.60 6.60
C LEU A 22 -15.23 -12.26 6.10
N LEU A 23 -14.18 -12.84 6.69
CA LEU A 23 -12.79 -12.63 6.26
C LEU A 23 -12.52 -13.10 4.82
N LYS A 24 -13.37 -13.98 4.27
CA LYS A 24 -13.21 -14.53 2.91
C LYS A 24 -13.92 -13.69 1.85
N ASN A 25 -14.70 -12.68 2.22
CA ASN A 25 -15.51 -11.88 1.31
C ASN A 25 -14.78 -10.60 0.88
N MET A 26 -13.84 -10.74 -0.06
CA MET A 26 -13.03 -9.62 -0.60
C MET A 26 -13.64 -8.93 -1.84
N SER A 27 -14.91 -9.18 -2.14
CA SER A 27 -15.63 -8.58 -3.26
C SER A 27 -16.97 -8.04 -2.77
N TYR A 28 -17.33 -6.82 -3.19
CA TYR A 28 -18.63 -6.19 -2.90
C TYR A 28 -19.82 -6.92 -3.56
N GLU A 29 -19.59 -7.78 -4.54
CA GLU A 29 -20.67 -8.50 -5.24
C GLU A 29 -21.19 -9.71 -4.44
N THR A 30 -20.41 -10.20 -3.48
CA THR A 30 -20.72 -11.43 -2.73
C THR A 30 -20.50 -11.23 -1.25
N LEU A 31 -21.45 -11.71 -0.43
CA LEU A 31 -21.32 -11.71 1.02
C LEU A 31 -21.74 -13.08 1.56
N LYS A 32 -20.91 -14.09 1.30
CA LYS A 32 -21.17 -15.48 1.69
C LYS A 32 -20.81 -15.69 3.15
N VAL A 33 -21.79 -16.07 3.96
CA VAL A 33 -21.66 -16.23 5.40
C VAL A 33 -22.30 -17.53 5.87
N ASN A 34 -21.74 -18.10 6.94
CA ASN A 34 -22.46 -19.04 7.77
C ASN A 34 -23.22 -18.25 8.83
N ALA A 35 -24.54 -18.20 8.70
CA ALA A 35 -25.43 -17.45 9.58
C ALA A 35 -26.14 -18.42 10.54
N MET A 36 -26.25 -18.02 11.81
CA MET A 36 -27.04 -18.71 12.82
C MET A 36 -27.88 -17.70 13.57
N VAL A 37 -29.12 -18.07 13.86
CA VAL A 37 -30.03 -17.34 14.75
C VAL A 37 -30.56 -18.31 15.81
N LYS A 38 -30.55 -17.87 17.08
CA LYS A 38 -30.95 -18.67 18.24
C LYS A 38 -31.91 -17.89 19.14
N LYS A 39 -32.96 -18.54 19.64
CA LYS A 39 -33.93 -18.01 20.63
C LYS A 39 -34.19 -19.08 21.69
N GLY A 40 -33.79 -18.84 22.94
CA GLY A 40 -33.84 -19.87 23.99
C GLY A 40 -33.00 -21.09 23.59
N ASP A 41 -33.60 -22.26 23.52
CA ASP A 41 -32.93 -23.51 23.11
C ASP A 41 -33.07 -23.83 21.61
N LYS A 42 -33.89 -23.08 20.87
CA LYS A 42 -34.11 -23.27 19.43
C LYS A 42 -33.11 -22.47 18.61
N TYR A 43 -32.60 -23.02 17.53
CA TYR A 43 -31.69 -22.32 16.62
C TYR A 43 -31.80 -22.85 15.19
N TYR A 44 -31.58 -21.98 14.20
CA TYR A 44 -31.38 -22.34 12.79
C TYR A 44 -30.00 -21.88 12.34
N LEU A 45 -29.31 -22.72 11.54
CA LEU A 45 -27.98 -22.44 10.99
C LEU A 45 -27.93 -22.86 9.54
N ASP A 46 -27.42 -21.99 8.68
CA ASP A 46 -27.23 -22.27 7.27
C ASP A 46 -26.13 -21.38 6.66
N THR A 47 -25.71 -21.69 5.43
CA THR A 47 -24.78 -20.89 4.66
C THR A 47 -25.49 -20.23 3.49
N LEU A 48 -25.43 -18.91 3.44
CA LEU A 48 -26.05 -18.12 2.38
C LEU A 48 -25.15 -16.99 1.93
N ASP A 49 -25.37 -16.56 0.70
CA ASP A 49 -24.90 -15.27 0.20
C ASP A 49 -25.95 -14.20 0.52
N LEU A 50 -25.59 -13.25 1.37
CA LEU A 50 -26.46 -12.17 1.77
C LEU A 50 -26.73 -11.18 0.65
N CYS A 51 -26.00 -11.18 -0.46
CA CYS A 51 -26.35 -10.39 -1.65
C CYS A 51 -27.55 -11.01 -2.41
N GLN A 52 -27.79 -12.31 -2.25
CA GLN A 52 -28.81 -13.06 -2.99
C GLN A 52 -30.17 -13.07 -2.28
N ALA A 53 -31.12 -12.28 -2.79
CA ALA A 53 -32.46 -12.13 -2.20
C ALA A 53 -33.21 -13.46 -1.98
N ARG A 54 -33.10 -14.40 -2.92
CA ARG A 54 -33.72 -15.72 -2.82
C ARG A 54 -33.16 -16.53 -1.64
N GLN A 55 -31.86 -16.45 -1.40
CA GLN A 55 -31.22 -17.18 -0.29
C GLN A 55 -31.59 -16.56 1.06
N ARG A 56 -31.66 -15.22 1.14
CA ARG A 56 -32.19 -14.53 2.34
C ARG A 56 -33.62 -14.96 2.66
N GLY A 57 -34.49 -15.01 1.64
CA GLY A 57 -35.88 -15.43 1.80
C GLY A 57 -35.99 -16.88 2.30
N ASN A 58 -35.22 -17.80 1.72
CA ASN A 58 -35.19 -19.19 2.17
C ASN A 58 -34.70 -19.32 3.62
N PHE A 59 -33.63 -18.62 3.98
CA PHE A 59 -33.10 -18.62 5.35
C PHE A 59 -34.14 -18.13 6.36
N ILE A 60 -34.77 -16.98 6.09
CA ILE A 60 -35.78 -16.38 6.98
C ILE A 60 -36.96 -17.36 7.18
N LYS A 61 -37.45 -17.97 6.09
CA LYS A 61 -38.58 -18.89 6.15
C LYS A 61 -38.28 -20.13 7.00
N GLN A 62 -37.11 -20.75 6.81
CA GLN A 62 -36.71 -21.93 7.59
C GLN A 62 -36.44 -21.56 9.05
N ALA A 63 -35.72 -20.46 9.29
CA ALA A 63 -35.45 -19.96 10.62
C ALA A 63 -36.74 -19.63 11.40
N ALA A 64 -37.70 -18.96 10.76
CA ALA A 64 -38.98 -18.62 11.37
C ALA A 64 -39.77 -19.86 11.81
N ALA A 65 -39.78 -20.90 10.97
CA ALA A 65 -40.42 -22.17 11.28
C ALA A 65 -39.76 -22.87 12.48
N GLU A 66 -38.43 -22.91 12.52
CA GLU A 66 -37.69 -23.63 13.56
C GLU A 66 -37.64 -22.87 14.91
N LEU A 67 -37.65 -21.54 14.86
CA LEU A 67 -37.66 -20.67 16.04
C LEU A 67 -39.07 -20.35 16.56
N GLU A 68 -40.12 -20.73 15.81
CA GLU A 68 -41.51 -20.31 16.03
C GLU A 68 -41.60 -18.78 16.19
N GLU A 69 -41.07 -18.06 15.20
CA GLU A 69 -40.99 -16.60 15.19
C GLU A 69 -41.63 -16.03 13.92
N ASN A 70 -42.02 -14.75 13.96
CA ASN A 70 -42.56 -14.07 12.80
C ASN A 70 -41.48 -13.79 11.74
N GLU A 71 -41.73 -14.18 10.48
CA GLU A 71 -40.83 -13.96 9.35
C GLU A 71 -40.46 -12.48 9.14
N GLU A 72 -41.40 -11.54 9.31
CA GLU A 72 -41.14 -10.10 9.12
C GLU A 72 -40.22 -9.52 10.21
N ILE A 73 -40.24 -10.09 11.43
CA ILE A 73 -39.29 -9.72 12.49
C ILE A 73 -37.87 -10.15 12.08
N LEU A 74 -37.69 -11.43 11.72
CA LEU A 74 -36.38 -11.96 11.32
C LEU A 74 -35.84 -11.26 10.06
N LYS A 75 -36.71 -10.90 9.12
CA LYS A 75 -36.37 -10.14 7.92
C LYS A 75 -35.88 -8.74 8.25
N THR A 76 -36.57 -8.04 9.15
CA THR A 76 -36.17 -6.69 9.60
C THR A 76 -34.83 -6.73 10.34
N GLU A 77 -34.63 -7.73 11.19
CA GLU A 77 -33.36 -7.95 11.91
C GLU A 77 -32.21 -8.26 10.96
N LEU A 78 -32.39 -9.22 10.05
CA LEU A 78 -31.39 -9.60 9.06
C LEU A 78 -31.00 -8.41 8.17
N GLY A 79 -31.96 -7.56 7.80
CA GLY A 79 -31.69 -6.33 7.04
C GLY A 79 -30.79 -5.34 7.78
N LYS A 80 -31.00 -5.14 9.09
CA LYS A 80 -30.12 -4.28 9.92
C LYS A 80 -28.72 -4.87 10.05
N MET A 81 -28.63 -6.19 10.17
CA MET A 81 -27.34 -6.90 10.28
C MET A 81 -26.58 -6.85 8.96
N LEU A 82 -27.26 -6.99 7.83
CA LEU A 82 -26.67 -6.86 6.49
C LEU A 82 -25.90 -5.55 6.35
N LEU A 83 -26.51 -4.42 6.69
CA LEU A 83 -25.83 -3.11 6.65
C LEU A 83 -24.55 -3.09 7.48
N LYS A 84 -24.56 -3.70 8.68
CA LYS A 84 -23.38 -3.79 9.54
C LYS A 84 -22.31 -4.74 9.03
N LEU A 85 -22.70 -5.78 8.30
CA LEU A 85 -21.77 -6.71 7.66
C LEU A 85 -21.15 -6.10 6.39
N GLU A 86 -21.88 -5.27 5.66
CA GLU A 86 -21.37 -4.48 4.52
C GLU A 86 -20.36 -3.41 4.99
N GLU A 87 -20.65 -2.68 6.07
CA GLU A 87 -19.68 -1.76 6.70
C GLU A 87 -18.38 -2.50 7.06
N PHE A 88 -18.49 -3.71 7.63
CA PHE A 88 -17.33 -4.52 7.97
C PHE A 88 -16.56 -5.03 6.75
N GLN A 89 -17.26 -5.39 5.68
CA GLN A 89 -16.64 -5.78 4.41
C GLN A 89 -15.88 -4.60 3.78
N ASP A 90 -16.47 -3.41 3.77
CA ASP A 90 -15.83 -2.18 3.27
C ASP A 90 -14.57 -1.83 4.07
N GLU A 91 -14.63 -1.89 5.41
CA GLU A 91 -13.46 -1.71 6.29
C GLU A 91 -12.33 -2.70 5.95
N GLN A 92 -12.65 -3.98 5.74
CA GLN A 92 -11.66 -5.00 5.42
C GLN A 92 -11.06 -4.85 4.02
N ILE A 93 -11.88 -4.56 3.01
CA ILE A 93 -11.41 -4.33 1.65
C ILE A 93 -10.50 -3.10 1.64
N LYS A 94 -10.86 -2.01 2.33
CA LYS A 94 -10.00 -0.83 2.50
C LYS A 94 -8.68 -1.16 3.19
N GLN A 95 -8.70 -1.90 4.30
CA GLN A 95 -7.47 -2.31 4.99
C GLN A 95 -6.57 -3.25 4.16
N ALA A 96 -7.16 -4.09 3.31
CA ALA A 96 -6.39 -4.95 2.41
C ALA A 96 -5.80 -4.18 1.22
N LEU A 97 -6.46 -3.11 0.79
CA LEU A 97 -6.00 -2.20 -0.25
C LEU A 97 -5.05 -1.12 0.28
N GLU A 98 -5.05 -0.84 1.59
CA GLU A 98 -4.07 0.05 2.21
C GLU A 98 -2.67 -0.54 2.05
N PRO A 99 -1.74 0.17 1.39
CA PRO A 99 -0.37 -0.30 1.29
C PRO A 99 0.20 -0.41 2.70
N LYS A 100 0.47 -1.64 3.15
CA LYS A 100 1.13 -1.91 4.43
C LYS A 100 2.50 -1.21 4.41
N LYS A 101 2.57 0.03 4.91
CA LYS A 101 3.83 0.67 5.26
C LYS A 101 4.45 -0.20 6.35
N LYS A 102 5.46 -0.97 5.97
CA LYS A 102 6.29 -1.70 6.91
C LYS A 102 7.16 -0.66 7.62
N GLU A 103 6.63 -0.02 8.66
CA GLU A 103 7.42 0.91 9.46
C GLU A 103 8.44 0.11 10.27
N VAL A 104 9.70 0.18 9.85
CA VAL A 104 10.82 -0.35 10.63
C VAL A 104 11.07 0.63 11.77
N LEU A 105 10.59 0.29 12.96
CA LEU A 105 10.76 1.12 14.16
C LEU A 105 12.16 0.90 14.76
N MET A 106 12.90 1.98 14.95
CA MET A 106 14.17 1.97 15.69
C MET A 106 13.91 1.77 17.19
N SER A 107 14.75 0.97 17.85
CA SER A 107 14.78 0.89 19.31
C SER A 107 15.25 2.20 19.95
N GLU A 108 14.94 2.39 21.23
CA GLU A 108 15.40 3.57 21.99
C GLU A 108 16.93 3.72 22.00
N LYS A 109 17.66 2.59 22.02
CA LYS A 109 19.12 2.59 21.96
C LYS A 109 19.62 3.08 20.59
N GLU A 110 19.06 2.55 19.51
CA GLU A 110 19.42 2.97 18.14
C GLU A 110 19.08 4.44 17.92
N LYS A 111 17.92 4.89 18.41
CA LYS A 111 17.49 6.27 18.34
C LYS A 111 18.45 7.20 19.08
N LYS A 112 18.91 6.81 20.27
CA LYS A 112 19.92 7.58 21.02
C LYS A 112 21.24 7.69 20.25
N GLN A 113 21.75 6.58 19.71
CA GLN A 113 22.98 6.56 18.92
C GLN A 113 22.87 7.41 17.65
N ALA A 114 21.74 7.35 16.94
CA ALA A 114 21.46 8.17 15.77
C ALA A 114 21.42 9.67 16.12
N MET A 115 20.80 10.03 17.26
CA MET A 115 20.75 11.41 17.73
C MET A 115 22.12 11.95 18.15
N GLU A 116 22.99 11.12 18.75
CA GLU A 116 24.37 11.48 19.06
C GLU A 116 25.19 11.74 17.79
N LEU A 117 25.04 10.90 16.77
CA LEU A 117 25.67 11.11 15.46
C LEU A 117 25.17 12.41 14.82
N LEU A 118 23.85 12.61 14.76
CA LEU A 118 23.21 13.77 14.12
C LEU A 118 23.66 15.12 14.71
N LYS A 119 23.95 15.16 16.01
CA LYS A 119 24.38 16.37 16.73
C LYS A 119 25.91 16.58 16.71
N ALA A 120 26.67 15.66 16.14
CA ALA A 120 28.12 15.77 16.12
C ALA A 120 28.57 16.95 15.23
N PRO A 121 29.49 17.82 15.68
CA PRO A 121 29.97 18.95 14.88
C PRO A 121 30.76 18.50 13.65
N ASP A 122 31.34 17.29 13.70
CA ASP A 122 32.11 16.65 12.64
C ASP A 122 31.27 15.66 11.79
N LEU A 123 29.93 15.83 11.74
CA LEU A 123 29.02 14.89 11.08
C LEU A 123 29.41 14.54 9.64
N LEU A 124 29.77 15.53 8.81
CA LEU A 124 30.13 15.30 7.41
C LEU A 124 31.41 14.46 7.29
N GLU A 125 32.39 14.69 8.16
CA GLU A 125 33.63 13.91 8.21
C GLU A 125 33.37 12.47 8.66
N ARG A 126 32.45 12.28 9.61
CA ARG A 126 32.04 10.93 10.04
C ARG A 126 31.36 10.15 8.93
N ILE A 127 30.45 10.79 8.19
CA ILE A 127 29.80 10.19 7.01
C ILE A 127 30.88 9.74 6.01
N LEU A 128 31.84 10.60 5.69
CA LEU A 128 32.93 10.27 4.77
C LEU A 128 33.79 9.08 5.27
N ARG A 129 34.10 9.04 6.58
CA ARG A 129 34.81 7.90 7.19
C ARG A 129 34.01 6.60 7.10
N ASP A 130 32.68 6.67 7.22
CA ASP A 130 31.83 5.49 7.08
C ASP A 130 31.77 5.00 5.63
N PHE A 131 31.76 5.90 4.64
CA PHE A 131 31.96 5.53 3.23
C PHE A 131 33.30 4.81 3.01
N GLU A 132 34.39 5.30 3.61
CA GLU A 132 35.71 4.65 3.52
C GLU A 132 35.71 3.25 4.14
N LYS A 133 35.05 3.05 5.29
CA LYS A 133 34.88 1.71 5.90
C LYS A 133 34.08 0.76 5.03
N CYS A 134 33.13 1.27 4.26
CA CYS A 134 32.38 0.50 3.25
C CYS A 134 33.20 0.18 1.99
N GLY A 135 34.49 0.52 1.97
CA GLY A 135 35.40 0.25 0.85
C GLY A 135 35.41 1.35 -0.21
N VAL A 136 34.78 2.50 0.07
CA VAL A 136 34.63 3.57 -0.91
C VAL A 136 35.77 4.57 -0.74
N VAL A 137 36.78 4.55 -1.62
CA VAL A 137 37.99 5.42 -1.54
C VAL A 137 37.95 6.54 -2.59
N GLY A 138 38.50 7.72 -2.31
CA GLY A 138 38.52 8.87 -3.24
C GLY A 138 37.20 9.65 -3.26
N GLU A 139 36.95 10.49 -4.28
CA GLU A 139 35.61 11.03 -4.60
C GLU A 139 34.83 11.71 -3.43
N GLN A 140 35.52 12.34 -2.47
CA GLN A 140 34.90 12.85 -1.24
C GLN A 140 33.69 13.76 -1.50
N THR A 141 33.85 14.72 -2.41
CA THR A 141 32.78 15.65 -2.79
C THR A 141 31.57 14.91 -3.36
N ASN A 142 31.79 13.98 -4.29
CA ASN A 142 30.73 13.26 -4.98
C ASN A 142 29.94 12.33 -4.04
N LYS A 143 30.62 11.67 -3.10
CA LYS A 143 29.95 10.86 -2.05
C LYS A 143 29.06 11.70 -1.15
N LEU A 144 29.59 12.83 -0.68
CA LEU A 144 28.87 13.68 0.26
C LEU A 144 27.65 14.32 -0.41
N VAL A 145 27.82 14.83 -1.63
CA VAL A 145 26.70 15.35 -2.45
C VAL A 145 25.67 14.26 -2.71
N GLY A 146 26.11 13.06 -3.08
CA GLY A 146 25.24 11.90 -3.29
C GLY A 146 24.42 11.55 -2.04
N TYR A 147 25.09 11.48 -0.87
CA TYR A 147 24.44 11.19 0.41
C TYR A 147 23.43 12.27 0.80
N LEU A 148 23.80 13.55 0.72
CA LEU A 148 22.90 14.65 1.06
C LEU A 148 21.68 14.72 0.12
N ALA A 149 21.90 14.47 -1.18
CA ALA A 149 20.82 14.33 -2.13
C ALA A 149 19.91 13.14 -1.77
N ALA A 150 20.46 11.99 -1.41
CA ALA A 150 19.68 10.83 -0.98
C ALA A 150 18.83 11.13 0.27
N VAL A 151 19.35 11.87 1.24
CA VAL A 151 18.61 12.30 2.45
C VAL A 151 17.52 13.32 2.11
N SER A 152 17.73 14.17 1.11
CA SER A 152 16.75 15.19 0.69
C SER A 152 15.38 14.62 0.29
N ARG A 153 15.25 13.31 0.03
CA ARG A 153 13.97 12.61 -0.17
C ARG A 153 12.93 12.88 0.93
N LYS A 154 13.39 13.23 2.14
CA LYS A 154 12.55 13.55 3.30
C LYS A 154 12.02 14.99 3.31
N LEU A 155 12.49 15.84 2.40
CA LEU A 155 12.03 17.22 2.23
C LEU A 155 10.86 17.27 1.24
N ASP A 156 10.13 18.39 1.25
CA ASP A 156 9.04 18.63 0.29
C ASP A 156 9.58 18.82 -1.14
N ASN A 157 10.80 19.35 -1.27
CA ASN A 157 11.49 19.58 -2.54
C ASN A 157 12.83 18.84 -2.55
N PRO A 158 12.85 17.53 -2.87
CA PRO A 158 14.06 16.74 -2.90
C PRO A 158 14.97 17.15 -4.06
N LEU A 159 16.26 16.97 -3.85
CA LEU A 159 17.27 17.17 -4.88
C LEU A 159 17.22 16.01 -5.89
N ALA A 160 17.60 16.30 -7.13
CA ALA A 160 17.93 15.29 -8.12
C ALA A 160 19.41 15.38 -8.47
N ILE A 161 20.04 14.23 -8.65
CA ILE A 161 21.44 14.14 -9.04
C ILE A 161 21.59 13.27 -10.29
N LEU A 162 22.50 13.70 -11.16
CA LEU A 162 22.89 12.99 -12.37
C LEU A 162 24.40 12.75 -12.30
N ILE A 163 24.82 11.49 -12.28
CA ILE A 163 26.23 11.13 -12.43
C ILE A 163 26.55 11.03 -13.92
N GLN A 164 27.38 11.95 -14.38
CA GLN A 164 27.96 11.92 -15.72
C GLN A 164 29.41 11.42 -15.64
N SER A 165 29.67 10.25 -16.22
CA SER A 165 31.03 9.69 -16.30
C SER A 165 31.22 8.95 -17.62
N SER A 166 32.49 8.71 -17.99
CA SER A 166 32.81 7.72 -19.01
C SER A 166 32.39 6.31 -18.56
N SER A 167 32.19 5.41 -19.52
CA SER A 167 31.89 4.00 -19.22
C SER A 167 33.00 3.39 -18.36
N ALA A 168 32.62 2.51 -17.43
CA ALA A 168 33.49 1.86 -16.45
C ALA A 168 34.25 2.77 -15.45
N ALA A 169 33.95 4.07 -15.38
CA ALA A 169 34.57 5.00 -14.42
C ALA A 169 34.04 4.90 -12.97
N GLY A 170 33.25 3.87 -12.65
CA GLY A 170 32.74 3.66 -11.28
C GLY A 170 31.41 4.37 -10.95
N LYS A 171 30.67 4.90 -11.94
CA LYS A 171 29.35 5.53 -11.72
C LYS A 171 28.38 4.64 -10.95
N THR A 172 28.16 3.42 -11.42
CA THR A 172 27.24 2.47 -10.78
C THR A 172 27.66 2.18 -9.36
N TRP A 173 28.97 2.08 -9.13
CA TRP A 173 29.51 1.81 -7.82
C TRP A 173 29.35 2.98 -6.85
N LEU A 174 29.53 4.24 -7.29
CA LEU A 174 29.24 5.42 -6.47
C LEU A 174 27.75 5.49 -6.10
N MET A 175 26.87 5.22 -7.06
CA MET A 175 25.43 5.15 -6.81
C MET A 175 25.11 4.06 -5.79
N GLU A 176 25.63 2.85 -5.97
CA GLU A 176 25.41 1.73 -5.04
C GLU A 176 25.95 2.02 -3.64
N ALA A 177 27.12 2.62 -3.54
CA ALA A 177 27.70 3.07 -2.29
C ALA A 177 26.73 4.01 -1.55
N VAL A 178 26.22 5.04 -2.21
CA VAL A 178 25.27 5.98 -1.59
C VAL A 178 23.96 5.28 -1.22
N LEU A 179 23.40 4.48 -2.12
CA LEU A 179 22.15 3.75 -1.89
C LEU A 179 22.25 2.71 -0.76
N SER A 180 23.45 2.22 -0.43
CA SER A 180 23.66 1.28 0.68
C SER A 180 23.39 1.90 2.05
N PHE A 181 23.49 3.24 2.17
CA PHE A 181 23.12 3.99 3.37
C PHE A 181 21.63 4.33 3.47
N VAL A 182 20.82 3.86 2.51
CA VAL A 182 19.38 4.13 2.46
C VAL A 182 18.62 2.83 2.69
N PRO A 183 17.62 2.82 3.61
CA PRO A 183 16.81 1.63 3.87
C PRO A 183 16.15 1.10 2.59
N GLU A 184 16.06 -0.23 2.46
CA GLU A 184 15.53 -0.89 1.26
C GLU A 184 14.09 -0.47 0.94
N GLU A 185 13.26 -0.25 1.96
CA GLU A 185 11.89 0.20 1.81
C GLU A 185 11.75 1.65 1.30
N GLU A 186 12.83 2.44 1.37
CA GLU A 186 12.87 3.85 0.97
C GLU A 186 13.60 4.10 -0.36
N LYS A 187 14.00 3.04 -1.07
CA LYS A 187 14.61 3.14 -2.39
C LYS A 187 13.99 2.17 -3.38
N ILE A 188 13.99 2.57 -4.64
CA ILE A 188 13.58 1.77 -5.79
C ILE A 188 14.70 1.90 -6.81
N LYS A 189 15.25 0.78 -7.26
CA LYS A 189 16.37 0.74 -8.21
C LYS A 189 15.94 0.02 -9.48
N TYR A 190 16.18 0.65 -10.63
CA TYR A 190 16.02 0.04 -11.95
C TYR A 190 17.33 0.09 -12.71
N SER A 191 17.68 -1.01 -13.39
CA SER A 191 18.81 -1.04 -14.30
C SER A 191 18.56 -0.17 -15.53
N ALA A 192 17.35 -0.24 -16.08
CA ALA A 192 16.89 0.60 -17.19
C ALA A 192 15.39 0.86 -17.02
N MET A 193 14.92 2.02 -17.50
CA MET A 193 13.51 2.42 -17.39
C MET A 193 13.03 3.11 -18.67
N THR A 194 11.87 2.70 -19.18
CA THR A 194 11.23 3.38 -20.32
C THR A 194 10.38 4.54 -19.84
N GLY A 195 10.26 5.61 -20.63
CA GLY A 195 9.45 6.77 -20.25
C GLY A 195 7.97 6.44 -19.96
N GLN A 196 7.43 5.40 -20.58
CA GLN A 196 6.07 4.94 -20.31
C GLN A 196 5.95 4.24 -18.95
N SER A 197 6.94 3.43 -18.55
CA SER A 197 6.88 2.69 -17.29
C SER A 197 6.75 3.58 -16.05
N LEU A 198 7.31 4.81 -16.09
CA LEU A 198 7.19 5.76 -14.99
C LEU A 198 5.73 6.12 -14.68
N PHE A 199 4.87 6.25 -15.68
CA PHE A 199 3.46 6.59 -15.47
C PHE A 199 2.64 5.46 -14.84
N TYR A 200 3.06 4.21 -15.03
CA TYR A 200 2.43 3.03 -14.41
C TYR A 200 2.96 2.76 -13.01
N MET A 201 3.97 3.51 -12.53
CA MET A 201 4.47 3.39 -11.16
C MET A 201 3.49 3.92 -10.11
N GLY A 202 2.32 4.45 -10.48
CA GLY A 202 1.30 4.91 -9.53
C GLY A 202 0.81 3.83 -8.57
N GLU A 203 0.86 2.56 -9.00
CA GLU A 203 0.59 1.40 -8.16
C GLU A 203 1.70 1.15 -7.12
N THR A 204 2.90 1.71 -7.34
CA THR A 204 4.04 1.64 -6.44
C THR A 204 4.16 2.94 -5.66
N ASN A 205 4.12 2.88 -4.33
CA ASN A 205 4.33 4.08 -3.51
C ASN A 205 5.79 4.55 -3.61
N ILE A 206 6.04 5.59 -4.42
CA ILE A 206 7.37 6.21 -4.63
C ILE A 206 7.57 7.52 -3.84
N LYS A 207 6.54 8.00 -3.16
CA LYS A 207 6.59 9.25 -2.40
C LYS A 207 7.60 9.17 -1.24
N HIS A 208 8.43 10.21 -1.12
CA HIS A 208 9.57 10.31 -0.21
C HIS A 208 10.59 9.17 -0.31
N LYS A 209 10.69 8.54 -1.49
CA LYS A 209 11.69 7.51 -1.79
C LYS A 209 12.75 8.03 -2.75
N ILE A 210 13.77 7.21 -2.94
CA ILE A 210 14.78 7.39 -3.99
C ILE A 210 14.38 6.53 -5.19
N LEU A 211 14.27 7.16 -6.36
CA LEU A 211 14.19 6.49 -7.65
C LEU A 211 15.59 6.49 -8.28
N ALA A 212 16.27 5.35 -8.23
CA ALA A 212 17.60 5.16 -8.80
C ALA A 212 17.52 4.47 -10.18
N ILE A 213 18.09 5.12 -11.20
CA ILE A 213 18.06 4.66 -12.59
C ILE A 213 19.52 4.54 -13.07
N VAL A 214 19.98 3.33 -13.36
CA VAL A 214 21.40 3.09 -13.71
C VAL A 214 21.71 3.50 -15.15
N GLU A 215 20.86 3.11 -16.10
CA GLU A 215 20.99 3.43 -17.53
C GLU A 215 19.76 4.19 -18.04
N GLU A 216 20.02 5.25 -18.79
CA GLU A 216 19.01 6.11 -19.39
C GLU A 216 18.85 5.81 -20.90
N GLU A 217 18.64 4.54 -21.27
CA GLU A 217 18.30 4.21 -22.65
C GLU A 217 16.90 4.77 -22.99
N GLY A 218 16.79 5.56 -24.07
CA GLY A 218 15.57 6.27 -24.42
C GLY A 218 15.39 7.65 -23.75
N ALA A 219 16.51 8.24 -23.31
CA ALA A 219 16.64 9.44 -22.50
C ALA A 219 15.65 10.59 -22.75
N GLU A 220 15.27 10.93 -23.98
CA GLU A 220 14.41 12.10 -24.19
C GLU A 220 13.01 11.98 -23.55
N ARG A 221 12.36 10.81 -23.71
CA ARG A 221 10.99 10.62 -23.19
C ARG A 221 10.97 10.42 -21.68
N THR A 222 11.98 9.71 -21.15
CA THR A 222 12.12 9.49 -19.71
C THR A 222 12.50 10.79 -18.99
N ARG A 223 13.39 11.61 -19.54
CA ARG A 223 13.78 12.91 -18.96
C ARG A 223 12.61 13.86 -18.79
N TYR A 224 11.71 13.93 -19.76
CA TYR A 224 10.56 14.82 -19.67
C TYR A 224 9.66 14.45 -18.49
N ALA A 225 9.33 13.16 -18.35
CA ALA A 225 8.51 12.69 -17.25
C ALA A 225 9.23 12.84 -15.89
N LEU A 226 10.54 12.59 -15.81
CA LEU A 226 11.33 12.86 -14.60
C LEU A 226 11.34 14.34 -14.22
N LYS A 227 11.46 15.25 -15.20
CA LYS A 227 11.41 16.70 -14.96
C LYS A 227 10.05 17.13 -14.43
N LEU A 228 8.96 16.67 -15.04
CA LEU A 228 7.60 16.95 -14.57
C LEU A 228 7.41 16.46 -13.14
N LEU A 229 7.81 15.23 -12.84
CA LEU A 229 7.72 14.69 -11.48
C LEU A 229 8.53 15.49 -10.46
N GLN A 230 9.68 16.03 -10.88
CA GLN A 230 10.52 16.89 -10.05
C GLN A 230 9.92 18.29 -9.84
N SER A 231 9.34 18.89 -10.88
CA SER A 231 8.84 20.28 -10.82
C SER A 231 7.41 20.40 -10.30
N GLU A 232 6.54 19.45 -10.64
CA GLU A 232 5.11 19.46 -10.32
C GLU A 232 4.78 18.54 -9.14
N GLY A 233 5.70 17.65 -8.76
CA GLY A 233 5.51 16.71 -7.67
C GLY A 233 4.54 15.58 -7.99
N GLU A 234 4.05 15.48 -9.22
CA GLU A 234 3.16 14.41 -9.67
C GLU A 234 3.28 14.15 -11.17
N LEU A 235 2.81 12.97 -11.59
CA LEU A 235 2.61 12.63 -13.00
C LEU A 235 1.24 11.99 -13.17
N SER A 236 0.56 12.31 -14.27
CA SER A 236 -0.68 11.65 -14.65
C SER A 236 -0.69 11.31 -16.14
N ILE A 237 -1.22 10.13 -16.49
CA ILE A 237 -1.51 9.77 -17.88
C ILE A 237 -2.87 9.08 -17.97
N ALA A 238 -3.61 9.38 -19.04
CA ALA A 238 -4.76 8.61 -19.45
C ALA A 238 -4.34 7.59 -20.52
N SER A 239 -4.57 6.31 -20.27
CA SER A 239 -4.23 5.23 -21.20
C SER A 239 -5.41 4.29 -21.39
N THR A 240 -5.58 3.79 -22.61
CA THR A 240 -6.69 2.89 -22.95
C THR A 240 -6.43 1.50 -22.35
N GLY A 241 -7.25 1.11 -21.38
CA GLY A 241 -7.25 -0.21 -20.76
C GLY A 241 -8.46 -1.03 -21.20
N LYS A 242 -8.29 -2.35 -21.29
CA LYS A 242 -9.42 -3.25 -21.50
C LYS A 242 -10.13 -3.51 -20.18
N ASP A 243 -11.44 -3.33 -20.15
CA ASP A 243 -12.27 -3.73 -19.01
C ASP A 243 -12.25 -5.27 -18.90
N PRO A 244 -11.82 -5.85 -17.76
CA PRO A 244 -11.76 -7.30 -17.57
C PRO A 244 -13.14 -7.98 -17.69
N ILE A 245 -14.22 -7.24 -17.45
CA ILE A 245 -15.60 -7.74 -17.36
C ILE A 245 -16.31 -7.56 -18.70
N SER A 246 -16.31 -6.34 -19.25
CA SER A 246 -17.05 -6.03 -20.50
C SER A 246 -16.22 -6.27 -21.77
N GLY A 247 -14.90 -6.38 -21.66
CA GLY A 247 -13.99 -6.48 -22.80
C GLY A 247 -13.90 -5.20 -23.64
N GLN A 248 -14.60 -4.13 -23.26
CA GLN A 248 -14.58 -2.85 -23.94
C GLN A 248 -13.30 -2.06 -23.61
N LEU A 249 -12.90 -1.20 -24.53
CA LEU A 249 -11.82 -0.25 -24.31
C LEU A 249 -12.34 0.88 -23.43
N THR A 250 -11.74 1.03 -22.26
CA THR A 250 -12.05 2.07 -21.28
C THR A 250 -10.80 2.89 -21.00
N THR A 251 -10.94 4.20 -20.85
CA THR A 251 -9.80 5.03 -20.46
C THR A 251 -9.53 4.82 -18.97
N LYS A 252 -8.31 4.40 -18.64
CA LYS A 252 -7.80 4.32 -17.27
C LYS A 252 -6.82 5.46 -17.03
N GLU A 253 -7.00 6.15 -15.91
CA GLU A 253 -6.06 7.17 -15.46
C GLU A 253 -5.06 6.56 -14.48
N TYR A 254 -3.78 6.81 -14.72
CA TYR A 254 -2.70 6.46 -13.80
C TYR A 254 -2.10 7.74 -13.25
N ARG A 255 -1.91 7.80 -11.94
CA ARG A 255 -1.31 8.94 -11.24
C ARG A 255 -0.17 8.46 -10.36
N VAL A 256 0.96 9.16 -10.44
CA VAL A 256 2.16 8.91 -9.65
C VAL A 256 2.38 10.14 -8.78
N GLU A 257 2.51 9.93 -7.48
CA GLU A 257 2.68 11.02 -6.52
C GLU A 257 4.13 11.07 -6.03
N GLY A 258 4.74 12.27 -6.12
CA GLY A 258 5.96 12.64 -5.43
C GLY A 258 5.66 13.25 -4.04
N PRO A 259 6.64 13.93 -3.41
CA PRO A 259 7.99 14.19 -3.91
C PRO A 259 8.88 12.94 -3.96
N VAL A 260 9.82 12.88 -4.91
CA VAL A 260 10.76 11.76 -5.07
C VAL A 260 12.17 12.30 -5.34
N MET A 261 13.18 11.70 -4.72
CA MET A 261 14.58 11.99 -5.02
C MET A 261 14.97 11.16 -6.25
N ILE A 262 15.48 11.81 -7.29
CA ILE A 262 15.91 11.14 -8.52
C ILE A 262 17.43 11.00 -8.50
N PHE A 263 17.90 9.77 -8.69
CA PHE A 263 19.31 9.44 -8.79
C PHE A 263 19.56 8.75 -10.14
N SER A 264 20.24 9.43 -11.06
CA SER A 264 20.56 8.89 -12.39
C SER A 264 22.02 9.03 -12.81
#